data_AF-A0AA88H2B4-F1
#
_entry.id   AF-A0AA88H2B4-F1
#
_cell.length_a   1.000
_cell.length_b   1.000
_cell.length_c   1.000
_cell.angle_alpha   90.00
_cell.angle_beta   90.00
_cell.angle_gamma   90.00
#
_symmetry.space_group_name_H-M   'P 1'
#
loop_
_entity.id
_entity.type
_entity.pdbx_description
1 polymer ?
#
loop_
_entity_poly.entity_id
_entity_poly.type
_entity_poly.pdbx_seq_one_letter_code
_entity_poly.pdbx_strand_id
1 'polypeptide(L)'
;MRREFYEVLDRVLNEFEERFSVQLPVLEATRCLNPKSKDFMDSDLLLVIATYFDQAGIDTMQLKCQALIARAFVSQLPQKPANALDVFERLGGLKEAYSELLKVGSTTHKEHTL
;
A
#
# COMPACT_ATOMS: atom_id res chain seq x y z
N MET A 1 8.61 -41.03 15.30
CA MET A 1 9.51 -40.54 14.24
C MET A 1 8.84 -40.20 12.92
N ARG A 2 8.24 -41.11 12.12
CA ARG A 2 7.59 -40.71 10.85
C ARG A 2 6.38 -39.77 11.04
N ARG A 3 5.49 -40.02 12.01
CA ARG A 3 4.32 -39.16 12.30
C ARG A 3 4.69 -37.75 12.78
N GLU A 4 5.65 -37.65 13.70
CA GLU A 4 6.13 -36.35 14.23
C GLU A 4 6.76 -35.46 13.15
N PHE A 5 7.41 -36.06 12.14
CA PHE A 5 7.98 -35.32 11.02
C PHE A 5 6.92 -34.69 10.11
N TYR A 6 5.79 -35.39 9.91
CA TYR A 6 4.64 -34.85 9.18
C TYR A 6 3.93 -33.76 9.97
N GLU A 7 3.79 -33.90 11.29
CA GLU A 7 3.22 -32.83 12.13
C GLU A 7 4.05 -31.55 12.11
N VAL A 8 5.39 -31.66 12.11
CA VAL A 8 6.27 -30.49 11.96
C VAL A 8 6.15 -29.88 10.57
N LEU A 9 6.10 -30.69 9.51
CA LEU A 9 5.91 -30.21 8.14
C LEU A 9 4.54 -29.53 7.95
N ASP A 10 3.47 -30.10 8.47
CA ASP A 10 2.12 -29.53 8.43
C ASP A 10 2.06 -28.20 9.20
N ARG A 11 2.76 -28.11 10.34
CA ARG A 11 2.84 -26.87 11.12
C ARG A 11 3.61 -25.78 10.39
N VAL A 12 4.70 -26.14 9.72
CA VAL A 12 5.45 -25.22 8.87
C VAL A 12 4.60 -24.77 7.68
N LEU A 13 3.93 -25.69 6.98
CA LEU A 13 3.05 -25.38 5.87
C LEU A 13 1.90 -24.47 6.30
N ASN A 14 1.28 -24.71 7.45
CA ASN A 14 0.23 -23.84 7.98
C ASN A 14 0.76 -22.45 8.33
N GLU A 15 1.96 -22.32 8.90
CA GLU A 15 2.59 -21.01 9.15
C GLU A 15 2.92 -20.27 7.84
N PHE A 16 3.36 -20.99 6.80
CA PHE A 16 3.52 -20.41 5.47
C PHE A 16 2.16 -19.97 4.93
N GLU A 17 1.15 -20.83 4.98
CA GLU A 17 -0.18 -20.53 4.47
C GLU A 17 -0.76 -19.33 5.21
N GLU A 18 -0.68 -19.29 6.54
CA GLU A 18 -1.15 -18.18 7.38
C GLU A 18 -0.41 -16.86 7.06
N ARG A 19 0.93 -16.87 7.01
CA ARG A 19 1.71 -15.65 6.73
C ARG A 19 1.48 -15.11 5.32
N PHE A 20 1.36 -15.98 4.32
CA PHE A 20 1.19 -15.56 2.93
C PHE A 20 -0.27 -15.28 2.57
N SER A 21 -1.24 -16.01 3.14
CA SER A 21 -2.67 -15.76 2.91
C SER A 21 -3.15 -14.48 3.58
N VAL A 22 -2.64 -14.14 4.77
CA VAL A 22 -2.96 -12.87 5.45
C VAL A 22 -2.42 -11.66 4.68
N GLN A 23 -1.29 -11.81 3.98
CA GLN A 23 -0.64 -10.73 3.23
C GLN A 23 -1.06 -10.67 1.75
N LEU A 24 -1.72 -11.71 1.24
CA LEU A 24 -2.17 -11.80 -0.16
C LEU A 24 -3.01 -10.58 -0.59
N PRO A 25 -3.98 -10.09 0.21
CA PRO A 25 -4.78 -8.92 -0.17
C PRO A 25 -3.94 -7.65 -0.35
N VAL A 26 -2.90 -7.48 0.47
CA VAL A 26 -1.98 -6.32 0.37
C VAL A 26 -1.13 -6.44 -0.87
N LEU A 27 -0.59 -7.64 -1.12
CA LEU A 27 0.22 -7.92 -2.31
C LEU A 27 -0.59 -7.66 -3.59
N GLU A 28 -1.83 -8.14 -3.63
CA GLU A 28 -2.76 -7.85 -4.73
C GLU A 28 -3.07 -6.36 -4.83
N ALA A 29 -3.23 -5.66 -3.71
CA ALA A 29 -3.49 -4.24 -3.71
C ALA A 29 -2.31 -3.41 -4.25
N THR A 30 -1.06 -3.88 -4.14
CA THR A 30 0.13 -3.14 -4.66
C THR A 30 0.04 -2.80 -6.16
N ARG A 31 -0.78 -3.52 -6.93
CA ARG A 31 -1.06 -3.19 -8.34
C ARG A 31 -1.61 -1.78 -8.54
N CYS A 32 -2.24 -1.19 -7.53
CA CYS A 32 -2.76 0.17 -7.57
C CYS A 32 -1.67 1.25 -7.50
N LEU A 33 -0.44 0.87 -7.14
CA LEU A 33 0.71 1.78 -7.06
C LEU A 33 1.46 1.89 -8.41
N ASN A 34 1.24 0.96 -9.34
CA ASN A 34 1.91 0.96 -10.63
C ASN A 34 1.17 1.90 -11.62
N PRO A 35 1.79 2.99 -12.11
CA PRO A 35 1.14 3.94 -13.02
C PRO A 35 0.76 3.37 -14.38
N LYS A 36 1.31 2.20 -14.73
CA LYS A 36 1.01 1.48 -15.98
C LYS A 36 -0.12 0.46 -15.80
N SER A 37 -0.56 0.23 -14.56
CA SER A 37 -1.66 -0.68 -14.25
C SER A 37 -3.01 -0.05 -14.58
N LYS A 38 -3.97 -0.88 -15.01
CA LYS A 38 -5.38 -0.47 -15.16
C LYS A 38 -6.01 -0.09 -13.81
N ASP A 39 -5.47 -0.65 -12.74
CA ASP A 39 -5.92 -0.50 -11.36
C ASP A 39 -5.17 0.65 -10.65
N PHE A 40 -4.36 1.44 -11.38
CA PHE A 40 -3.62 2.55 -10.81
C PHE A 40 -4.54 3.55 -10.11
N MET A 41 -4.18 3.90 -8.86
CA MET A 41 -4.95 4.78 -7.98
C MET A 41 -6.40 4.33 -7.77
N ASP A 42 -6.66 3.02 -7.85
CA ASP A 42 -7.92 2.46 -7.38
C ASP A 42 -8.07 2.70 -5.86
N SER A 43 -9.15 3.35 -5.46
CA SER A 43 -9.31 3.80 -4.10
C SER A 43 -9.56 2.67 -3.11
N ASP A 44 -10.22 1.59 -3.55
CA ASP A 44 -10.54 0.47 -2.67
C ASP A 44 -9.27 -0.36 -2.41
N LEU A 45 -8.41 -0.53 -3.43
CA LEU A 45 -7.10 -1.14 -3.26
C LEU A 45 -6.16 -0.28 -2.40
N LEU A 46 -6.16 1.04 -2.59
CA LEU A 46 -5.38 1.95 -1.74
C LEU A 46 -5.83 1.88 -0.28
N LEU A 47 -7.13 1.70 -0.02
CA LEU A 47 -7.65 1.56 1.33
C LEU A 47 -7.21 0.24 1.98
N VAL A 48 -7.12 -0.86 1.23
CA VAL A 48 -6.54 -2.13 1.73
C VAL A 48 -5.11 -1.91 2.22
N ILE A 49 -4.29 -1.22 1.42
CA ILE A 49 -2.91 -0.87 1.81
C ILE A 49 -2.92 0.01 3.06
N ALA A 50 -3.70 1.10 3.05
CA ALA A 50 -3.79 2.05 4.16
C ALA A 50 -4.22 1.39 5.49
N THR A 51 -5.18 0.48 5.43
CA THR A 51 -5.70 -0.25 6.60
C THR A 51 -4.65 -1.23 7.14
N TYR A 52 -3.88 -1.88 6.26
CA TYR A 52 -2.83 -2.80 6.69
C TYR A 52 -1.67 -2.11 7.41
N PHE A 53 -1.42 -0.84 7.09
CA PHE A 53 -0.46 -0.02 7.82
C PHE A 53 -1.03 0.61 9.10
N ASP A 54 -2.29 0.28 9.47
CA ASP A 54 -3.03 0.40 10.75
C ASP A 54 -2.82 1.64 11.63
N GLN A 55 -2.16 2.70 11.15
CA GLN A 55 -1.70 3.84 11.97
C GLN A 55 -1.83 5.20 11.28
N ALA A 56 -2.33 5.25 10.05
CA ALA A 56 -2.29 6.50 9.29
C ALA A 56 -3.45 7.45 9.63
N GLY A 57 -4.48 7.04 10.38
CA GLY A 57 -5.65 7.88 10.65
C GLY A 57 -6.21 8.51 9.37
N ILE A 58 -6.29 7.69 8.31
CA ILE A 58 -6.58 8.17 6.96
C ILE A 58 -8.07 8.48 6.85
N ASP A 59 -8.39 9.70 6.42
CA ASP A 59 -9.75 10.03 6.02
C ASP A 59 -10.07 9.30 4.71
N THR A 60 -10.98 8.34 4.78
CA THR A 60 -11.35 7.48 3.65
C THR A 60 -12.01 8.26 2.52
N MET A 61 -12.82 9.28 2.83
CA MET A 61 -13.47 10.11 1.81
C MET A 61 -12.43 10.99 1.11
N GLN A 62 -11.53 11.58 1.89
CA GLN A 62 -10.45 12.39 1.36
C GLN A 62 -9.49 11.56 0.50
N LEU A 63 -9.12 10.35 0.96
CA LEU A 63 -8.30 9.41 0.17
C LEU A 63 -8.96 9.09 -1.17
N LYS A 64 -10.27 8.77 -1.19
CA LYS A 64 -11.03 8.48 -2.41
C LYS A 64 -10.98 9.65 -3.39
N CYS A 65 -11.26 10.85 -2.92
CA CYS A 65 -11.21 12.06 -3.74
C CYS A 65 -9.80 12.32 -4.27
N GLN A 66 -8.78 12.22 -3.41
CA GLN A 66 -7.38 12.44 -3.79
C GLN A 66 -6.90 11.41 -4.82
N ALA A 67 -7.27 10.14 -4.67
CA ALA A 67 -6.92 9.09 -5.62
C ALA A 67 -7.51 9.35 -7.02
N LEU A 68 -8.78 9.75 -7.10
CA LEU A 68 -9.43 10.11 -8.36
C LEU A 68 -8.75 11.31 -9.03
N ILE A 69 -8.48 12.37 -8.28
CA ILE A 69 -7.83 13.58 -8.78
C ILE A 69 -6.39 13.27 -9.21
N ALA A 70 -5.63 12.52 -8.41
CA ALA A 70 -4.28 12.11 -8.73
C ALA A 70 -4.22 11.25 -10.00
N ARG A 71 -5.17 10.31 -10.16
CA ARG A 71 -5.30 9.50 -11.38
C ARG A 71 -5.54 10.36 -12.61
N ALA A 72 -6.45 11.34 -12.51
CA ALA A 72 -6.76 12.27 -13.60
C ALA A 72 -5.58 13.20 -13.90
N PHE A 73 -4.90 13.70 -12.88
CA PHE A 73 -3.70 14.51 -13.02
C PHE A 73 -2.60 13.75 -13.78
N VAL A 74 -2.28 12.53 -13.33
CA VAL A 74 -1.28 11.67 -13.98
C VAL A 74 -1.68 11.30 -15.41
N SER A 75 -2.98 11.14 -15.68
CA SER A 75 -3.48 10.85 -17.02
C SER A 75 -3.30 12.02 -18.00
N GLN A 76 -3.19 13.26 -17.50
CA GLN A 76 -3.02 14.47 -18.32
C GLN A 76 -1.55 14.89 -18.48
N LEU A 77 -0.62 14.29 -17.74
CA LEU A 77 0.79 14.65 -17.83
C LEU A 77 1.37 14.35 -19.23
N PRO A 78 2.17 15.28 -19.79
CA PRO A 78 2.80 15.10 -21.11
C PRO A 78 3.80 13.94 -21.10
N GLN A 79 4.53 13.74 -20.00
CA GLN A 79 5.38 12.58 -19.78
C GLN A 79 4.80 11.70 -18.68
N LYS A 80 4.46 10.46 -19.03
CA LYS A 80 3.93 9.48 -18.09
C LYS A 80 5.00 9.06 -17.07
N PRO A 81 4.66 8.96 -15.78
CA PRO A 81 5.57 8.46 -14.76
C PRO A 81 5.93 6.99 -15.04
N ALA A 82 7.19 6.63 -14.86
CA ALA A 82 7.68 5.28 -15.12
C ALA A 82 7.36 4.32 -13.97
N ASN A 83 7.28 4.85 -12.75
CA ASN A 83 7.14 4.10 -11.51
C ASN A 83 6.39 4.93 -10.43
N ALA A 84 6.14 4.34 -9.26
CA ALA A 84 5.42 4.97 -8.16
C ALA A 84 6.17 6.16 -7.51
N LEU A 85 7.51 6.13 -7.50
CA LEU A 85 8.32 7.23 -6.96
C LEU A 85 8.16 8.49 -7.80
N ASP A 86 8.17 8.38 -9.13
CA ASP A 86 7.92 9.50 -10.03
C ASP A 86 6.54 10.13 -9.79
N VAL A 87 5.53 9.32 -9.42
CA VAL A 87 4.20 9.83 -9.05
C VAL A 87 4.29 10.56 -7.71
N PHE A 88 4.91 9.96 -6.70
CA PHE A 88 5.07 10.55 -5.39
C PHE A 88 5.76 11.92 -5.45
N GLU A 89 6.86 12.04 -6.20
CA GLU A 89 7.58 13.30 -6.38
C GLU A 89 6.71 14.37 -7.05
N ARG A 90 5.92 14.00 -8.08
CA ARG A 90 5.03 14.93 -8.79
C ARG A 90 3.87 15.40 -7.93
N LEU A 91 3.24 14.49 -7.18
CA LEU A 91 2.19 14.84 -6.21
C LEU A 91 2.78 15.63 -5.03
N GLY A 92 4.05 15.40 -4.70
CA GLY A 92 4.80 16.09 -3.66
C GLY A 92 4.95 17.60 -3.85
N GLY A 93 4.73 18.13 -5.06
CA GLY A 93 4.63 19.57 -5.28
C GLY A 93 3.31 20.19 -4.79
N LEU A 94 2.31 19.35 -4.50
CA LEU A 94 0.94 19.71 -4.11
C LEU A 94 0.53 18.97 -2.83
N LYS A 95 1.41 18.95 -1.83
CA LYS A 95 1.25 18.10 -0.63
C LYS A 95 -0.07 18.30 0.10
N GLU A 96 -0.56 19.54 0.16
CA GLU A 96 -1.84 19.86 0.80
C GLU A 96 -3.04 19.25 0.05
N ALA A 97 -2.98 19.20 -1.27
CA ALA A 97 -4.05 18.62 -2.10
C ALA A 97 -4.06 17.08 -2.01
N TYR A 98 -2.93 16.45 -1.69
CA TYR A 98 -2.74 15.00 -1.66
C TYR A 98 -2.29 14.49 -0.28
N SER A 99 -2.77 15.15 0.79
CA SER A 99 -2.35 14.91 2.17
C SER A 99 -2.48 13.45 2.64
N GLU A 100 -3.51 12.74 2.22
CA GLU A 100 -3.75 11.34 2.62
C GLU A 100 -2.92 10.37 1.76
N LEU A 101 -2.75 10.66 0.47
CA LEU A 101 -1.89 9.86 -0.42
C LEU A 101 -0.40 9.97 -0.06
N LEU A 102 0.02 11.14 0.42
CA LEU A 102 1.40 11.43 0.79
C LEU A 102 1.65 11.31 2.29
N LYS A 103 0.66 10.78 3.02
CA LYS A 103 0.75 10.61 4.46
C LYS A 103 1.83 9.58 4.76
N VAL A 104 2.97 10.08 5.21
CA VAL A 104 4.01 9.21 5.78
C VAL A 104 3.55 8.84 7.17
N GLY A 105 3.44 7.55 7.46
CA GLY A 105 3.12 7.06 8.80
C GLY A 105 4.04 7.74 9.81
N SER A 106 3.46 8.48 10.74
CA SER A 106 4.18 9.14 11.83
C SER A 106 4.60 8.10 12.86
N THR A 107 5.54 7.24 12.49
CA THR A 107 6.32 6.39 13.39
C THR A 107 7.79 6.47 13.01
N THR A 108 8.33 7.68 13.10
CA THR A 108 9.74 7.83 13.46
C THR A 108 9.84 7.56 14.97
N HIS A 109 10.41 6.41 15.31
CA HIS A 109 11.06 6.09 16.59
C HIS A 109 10.72 7.00 17.78
N LYS A 110 9.73 6.60 18.57
CA LYS A 110 9.83 6.83 20.02
C LYS A 110 10.56 5.62 20.60
N GLU A 111 11.74 5.91 21.15
CA GLU A 111 12.42 5.17 22.23
C GLU A 111 13.06 3.81 21.88
N HIS A 112 14.32 3.87 21.43
CA HIS A 112 15.39 3.05 22.01
C HIS A 112 16.63 3.93 22.20
N THR A 113 16.60 4.71 23.27
CA THR A 113 17.81 5.21 23.93
C THR A 113 17.77 4.67 25.35
N LEU A 114 18.40 3.51 25.53
CA LEU A 114 19.00 3.06 26.79
C LEU A 114 20.32 2.37 26.41
#